data_AF-T1A162-F1
#
_entry.id   AF-T1A162-F1
#
_cell.length_a   1.000
_cell.length_b   1.000
_cell.length_c   1.000
_cell.angle_alpha   90.00
_cell.angle_beta   90.00
_cell.angle_gamma   90.00
#
_symmetry.space_group_name_H-M   'P 1'
#
loop_
_entity.id
_entity.type
_entity.pdbx_description
1 polymer ?
#
loop_
_entity_poly.entity_id
_entity_poly.type
_entity_poly.pdbx_seq_one_letter_code
_entity_poly.pdbx_strand_id
1 'polypeptide(L)' 'MYTRITRSGGRSYLQLVEGYRTDTGTVRQRIVATLGRLDQLGPKHLDPLIQGLNRALGRAEPTAAPVTYERARTYGD' A
#
# COMPACT_ATOMS: atom_id res chain seq x y z
N MET A 1 -1.42 4.12 12.47
CA MET A 1 -1.65 4.91 11.24
C MET A 1 -2.85 4.36 10.51
N TYR A 2 -3.59 5.19 9.76
CA TYR A 2 -4.69 4.79 8.90
C TYR A 2 -4.81 5.76 7.71
N THR A 3 -5.47 5.33 6.64
CA THR A 3 -5.79 6.21 5.50
C THR A 3 -7.12 6.91 5.70
N ARG A 4 -7.19 8.19 5.33
CA ARG A 4 -8.42 8.99 5.32
C ARG A 4 -8.60 9.63 3.95
N ILE A 5 -9.86 9.77 3.51
CA ILE A 5 -10.22 10.58 2.36
C ILE A 5 -10.75 11.93 2.83
N THR A 6 -10.22 13.02 2.31
CA THR A 6 -10.67 14.39 2.60
C THR A 6 -11.13 15.07 1.32
N ARG A 7 -12.17 15.90 1.43
CA ARG A 7 -12.73 16.66 0.29
C ARG A 7 -12.45 18.15 0.45
N SER A 8 -12.05 18.80 -0.64
CA SER A 8 -11.85 20.26 -0.70
C SER A 8 -12.00 20.74 -2.15
N GLY A 9 -12.78 21.80 -2.37
CA GLY A 9 -12.97 22.41 -3.70
C GLY A 9 -13.40 21.42 -4.79
N GLY A 10 -14.31 20.50 -4.47
CA GLY A 10 -14.79 19.46 -5.41
C GLY A 10 -13.82 18.31 -5.67
N ARG A 11 -12.63 18.31 -5.04
CA ARG A 11 -11.62 17.26 -5.19
C ARG A 11 -11.53 16.40 -3.93
N SER A 12 -11.21 15.13 -4.10
CA SER A 12 -10.94 14.20 -3.00
C SER A 12 -9.46 13.88 -2.93
N TYR A 13 -8.89 13.79 -1.74
CA TYR A 13 -7.47 13.52 -1.50
C TYR A 13 -7.32 12.35 -0.54
N LEU A 14 -6.33 11.49 -0.82
CA LEU A 14 -5.94 10.40 0.07
C LEU A 14 -4.84 10.88 1.03
N GLN A 15 -5.04 10.67 2.32
CA GLN A 15 -4.10 11.07 3.36
C GLN A 15 -3.72 9.88 4.24
N LEU A 16 -2.47 9.86 4.70
CA LEU A 16 -2.00 9.01 5.78
C LEU A 16 -2.06 9.81 7.08
N VAL A 17 -2.73 9.25 8.08
CA VAL A 17 -2.95 9.87 9.38
C VAL A 17 -2.38 8.96 10.47
N GLU A 18 -1.79 9.55 11.49
CA GLU A 18 -1.40 8.83 12.70
C GLU A 18 -1.97 9.46 13.95
N GLY A 19 -2.24 8.62 14.95
CA GLY A 19 -2.47 9.06 16.30
C GLY A 19 -1.15 9.18 17.04
N TYR A 20 -1.01 10.21 17.86
CA TYR A 20 0.13 10.43 18.75
C TYR A 20 -0.36 10.96 20.10
N ARG A 21 0.47 10.85 21.14
CA ARG A 21 0.19 11.47 22.44
C ARG A 21 1.03 12.73 22.57
N THR A 22 0.44 13.80 23.10
CA THR A 22 1.17 15.00 23.51
C THR A 22 1.88 14.77 24.83
N ASP A 23 2.79 15.68 25.19
CA ASP A 23 3.49 15.63 26.48
C ASP A 23 2.53 15.72 27.68
N THR A 24 1.34 16.29 27.47
CA THR A 24 0.23 16.34 28.44
C THR A 24 -0.59 15.05 28.51
N GLY A 25 -0.20 13.99 27.79
CA GLY A 25 -0.90 12.70 27.74
C GLY A 25 -2.16 12.67 26.86
N THR A 26 -2.54 13.79 26.22
CA THR A 26 -3.72 13.86 25.36
C THR A 26 -3.48 13.15 24.03
N VAL A 27 -4.42 12.31 23.61
CA VAL A 27 -4.37 11.66 22.30
C VAL A 27 -4.80 12.66 21.23
N ARG A 28 -3.97 12.84 20.21
CA ARG A 28 -4.22 13.67 19.03
C ARG A 28 -3.95 12.91 17.75
N GLN A 29 -4.40 13.48 16.64
CA GLN A 29 -4.13 12.98 15.30
C GLN A 29 -3.37 14.01 14.49
N ARG A 30 -2.48 13.56 13.61
CA ARG A 30 -1.82 14.41 12.62
C ARG A 30 -1.77 13.74 11.26
N ILE A 31 -1.80 14.56 10.22
CA ILE A 31 -1.56 14.10 8.85
C ILE A 31 -0.06 13.87 8.72
N VAL A 32 0.31 12.63 8.41
CA VAL A 32 1.69 12.21 8.14
C VAL A 32 2.06 12.59 6.72
N ALA A 33 1.14 12.34 5.77
CA ALA A 33 1.33 12.67 4.37
C ALA A 33 -0.02 12.84 3.65
N THR A 34 -0.05 13.71 2.64
CA THR A 34 -1.12 13.71 1.63
C THR A 34 -0.57 13.01 0.40
N LEU A 35 -1.11 11.83 0.09
CA LEU A 35 -0.61 10.96 -1.00
C LEU A 35 -0.99 11.49 -2.39
N GLY A 36 -2.02 12.32 -2.47
CA GLY A 36 -2.44 12.97 -3.71
C GLY A 36 -3.95 12.98 -3.88
N ARG A 37 -4.38 13.42 -5.07
CA ARG A 37 -5.78 13.41 -5.48
C ARG A 37 -6.25 12.00 -5.77
N LEU A 38 -7.39 11.62 -5.18
CA LEU A 38 -7.92 10.26 -5.30
C LEU A 38 -8.24 9.87 -6.75
N ASP A 39 -8.72 10.82 -7.56
CA ASP A 39 -9.04 10.59 -8.97
C ASP A 39 -7.79 10.46 -9.87
N GLN A 40 -6.60 10.79 -9.36
CA GLN A 40 -5.32 10.65 -10.06
C GLN A 40 -4.49 9.47 -9.54
N LEU A 41 -4.90 8.86 -8.42
CA LEU A 41 -4.22 7.72 -7.82
C LEU A 41 -4.82 6.42 -8.37
N GLY A 42 -4.10 5.80 -9.30
CA GLY A 42 -4.38 4.47 -9.84
C GLY A 42 -3.40 3.39 -9.39
N PRO A 43 -3.54 2.15 -9.89
CA PRO A 43 -2.71 0.99 -9.51
C PRO A 43 -1.20 1.27 -9.60
N LYS A 44 -0.74 1.89 -10.70
CA LYS A 44 0.67 2.27 -10.89
C LYS A 44 1.28 3.15 -9.78
N HIS A 45 0.44 3.88 -9.04
CA HIS A 45 0.87 4.74 -7.93
C HIS A 45 0.79 4.03 -6.58
N LEU A 46 -0.25 3.22 -6.37
CA LEU A 46 -0.54 2.60 -5.07
C LEU A 46 0.11 1.22 -4.93
N ASP A 47 0.23 0.44 -6.00
CA ASP A 47 0.79 -0.91 -5.95
C ASP A 47 2.24 -0.91 -5.45
N PRO A 48 3.15 -0.02 -5.91
CA PRO A 48 4.51 0.02 -5.36
C PRO A 48 4.54 0.38 -3.87
N LEU A 49 3.64 1.27 -3.42
CA LEU A 49 3.51 1.65 -2.01
C LEU A 49 3.03 0.45 -1.17
N ILE A 50 1.98 -0.24 -1.62
CA ILE A 50 1.43 -1.42 -0.95
C ILE A 50 2.50 -2.53 -0.88
N GLN A 51 3.19 -2.80 -1.99
CA GLN A 51 4.28 -3.77 -2.02
C GLN A 51 5.43 -3.38 -1.09
N GLY A 52 5.82 -2.11 -1.05
CA GLY A 52 6.82 -1.59 -0.12
C GLY A 52 6.43 -1.79 1.35
N LEU A 53 5.16 -1.52 1.70
CA LEU A 53 4.62 -1.74 3.04
C LEU A 53 4.56 -3.22 3.41
N ASN A 54 4.11 -4.09 2.50
CA ASN A 54 4.12 -5.54 2.71
C ASN A 54 5.53 -6.08 2.91
N ARG A 55 6.50 -5.61 2.10
CA ARG A 55 7.91 -5.95 2.25
C ARG A 55 8.45 -5.53 3.62
N ALA A 56 8.16 -4.30 4.06
CA ALA A 56 8.59 -3.80 5.36
C ALA A 56 8.03 -4.62 6.54
N LEU A 57 6.85 -5.23 6.37
CA LEU A 57 6.23 -6.12 7.35
C LEU A 57 6.65 -7.59 7.20
N GLY A 58 7.56 -7.91 6.28
CA GLY A 58 7.95 -9.30 5.98
C GLY A 58 6.84 -10.14 5.33
N ARG A 59 5.77 -9.51 4.85
CA ARG A 59 4.59 -10.16 4.24
C ARG A 59 4.76 -10.35 2.73
N ALA A 60 5.95 -10.73 2.30
CA ALA A 60 6.25 -10.83 0.87
C ALA A 60 5.36 -11.90 0.21
N GLU A 61 4.33 -11.45 -0.50
CA GLU A 61 3.69 -12.26 -1.54
C GLU A 61 4.72 -12.42 -2.68
N PRO A 62 5.05 -13.65 -3.11
CA PRO A 62 5.85 -13.84 -4.30
C PRO A 62 5.07 -13.27 -5.51
N THR A 63 5.50 -12.12 -6.02
CA THR A 63 4.99 -11.56 -7.29
C THR A 63 5.37 -12.44 -8.50
N ALA A 64 6.32 -13.35 -8.33
CA ALA A 64 6.60 -14.35 -9.33
C ALA A 64 5.44 -15.36 -9.38
N ALA A 65 4.83 -15.51 -10.56
CA ALA A 65 3.98 -16.67 -10.83
C ALA A 65 4.73 -17.95 -10.42
N PRO A 66 4.06 -18.93 -9.78
CA PRO A 66 4.72 -20.17 -9.42
C PRO A 66 5.35 -20.78 -10.68
N VAL A 67 6.63 -21.11 -10.60
CA VAL A 67 7.34 -21.78 -11.69
C VAL A 67 6.70 -23.15 -11.84
N THR A 68 5.83 -23.30 -12.84
CA THR A 68 5.24 -24.59 -13.21
C THR A 68 6.16 -25.27 -14.19
N TYR A 69 6.76 -26.39 -13.77
CA TYR A 69 7.53 -27.26 -14.65
C TYR A 69 6.62 -28.37 -15.18
N GLU A 70 6.50 -28.47 -16.50
CA GLU A 70 5.92 -29.65 -17.15
C GLU A 70 7.04 -30.69 -17.34
N ARG A 71 6.81 -31.93 -16.88
CA ARG A 71 7.76 -33.03 -17.08
C ARG A 71 8.04 -33.19 -18.58
N ALA A 72 9.32 -33.23 -18.95
CA ALA A 72 9.72 -33.57 -20.31
C ALA A 72 9.07 -34.91 -20.71
N ARG A 73 8.44 -34.96 -21.88
CA ARG A 73 7.98 -36.23 -22.46
C ARG A 73 9.22 -37.09 -22.65
N THR A 74 9.31 -38.20 -21.92
CA THR A 74 10.30 -39.24 -22.19
C THR A 74 10.04 -39.77 -23.59
N TYR A 75 10.93 -39.43 -24.53
CA TYR A 75 11.00 -40.07 -25.84
C TYR A 75 12.02 -41.19 -25.72
N GLY A 76 11.56 -42.44 -25.78
CA GLY A 76 12.41 -43.63 -25.76
C GLY A 76 11.75 -44.81 -25.06
N ASP A 77 10.94 -45.56 -25.81
CA ASP A 77 11.09 -47.01 -26.04
C ASP A 77 10.31 -47.39 -27.32
#